data_AF-A0AAW5T022-F1
#
_entry.id   AF-A0AAW5T022-F1
#
_cell.length_a   1.000
_cell.length_b   1.000
_cell.length_c   1.000
_cell.angle_alpha   90.00
_cell.angle_beta   90.00
_cell.angle_gamma   90.00
#
_symmetry.space_group_name_H-M   'P 1'
#
loop_
_entity.id
_entity.type
_entity.pdbx_description
1 polymer ?
#
loop_
_entity_poly.entity_id
_entity_poly.type
_entity_poly.pdbx_seq_one_letter_code
_entity_poly.pdbx_strand_id
1 'polypeptide(L)' 'MDFALANAGIMPIIGDKADQITAYLDAINVMLNGVYVTIEAALPALLAHDGGGAIVITSSSAGLRAGGARMSTKNHGIAG' A
#
# COMPACT_ATOMS: atom_id res chain seq x y z
N MET A 1 -11.24 -8.44 -18.24
CA MET A 1 -10.53 -7.33 -17.55
C MET A 1 -9.13 -7.33 -18.10
N ASP A 2 -8.62 -6.20 -18.57
CA ASP A 2 -7.29 -6.14 -19.20
C ASP A 2 -6.17 -5.93 -18.17
N PHE A 3 -6.43 -5.11 -17.14
CA PHE A 3 -5.49 -4.93 -16.04
C PHE A 3 -6.18 -4.51 -14.74
N ALA A 4 -5.49 -4.73 -13.63
CA ALA A 4 -5.82 -4.16 -12.33
C ALA A 4 -4.66 -3.27 -11.85
N LEU A 5 -4.99 -2.07 -11.38
CA LEU A 5 -4.04 -1.13 -10.80
C LEU A 5 -4.26 -1.04 -9.28
N ALA A 6 -3.42 -1.73 -8.52
CA ALA A 6 -3.39 -1.64 -7.07
C ALA A 6 -2.59 -0.38 -6.66
N ASN A 7 -3.26 0.77 -6.69
CA ASN A 7 -2.67 2.09 -6.42
C ASN A 7 -3.09 2.72 -5.08
N ALA A 8 -4.14 2.20 -4.44
CA ALA A 8 -4.60 2.75 -3.18
C ALA A 8 -3.49 2.71 -2.12
N GLY A 9 -3.20 3.85 -1.50
CA GLY A 9 -2.16 4.00 -0.50
C GLY A 9 -2.42 5.21 0.40
N ILE A 10 -2.01 5.11 1.65
CA ILE A 10 -2.11 6.19 2.65
C ILE A 10 -0.80 6.28 3.42
N MET A 11 -0.48 7.48 3.90
CA MET A 11 0.67 7.72 4.78
C MET A 11 0.20 8.60 5.95
N PRO A 12 -0.40 8.00 7.00
CA PRO A 12 -1.01 8.73 8.11
C PRO A 12 0.04 9.28 9.09
N ILE A 13 0.82 10.27 8.64
CA ILE A 13 1.99 10.80 9.36
C ILE A 13 1.78 12.21 9.94
N ILE A 14 0.57 12.77 9.81
CA ILE A 14 0.24 14.14 10.22
C ILE A 14 -0.84 14.12 11.30
N GLY A 15 -0.66 14.96 12.33
CA GLY A 15 -1.63 15.17 13.42
C GLY A 15 -1.59 14.09 14.51
N ASP A 16 -2.43 14.26 15.54
CA ASP A 16 -2.41 13.45 16.77
C ASP A 16 -2.57 11.94 16.55
N LYS A 17 -3.21 11.55 15.44
CA LYS A 17 -3.38 10.13 15.07
C LYS A 17 -2.10 9.48 14.58
N ALA A 18 -1.12 10.25 14.09
CA ALA A 18 0.12 9.71 13.54
C ALA A 18 0.96 8.94 14.58
N ASP A 19 0.84 9.32 15.85
CA ASP A 19 1.49 8.68 17.00
C ASP A 19 0.66 7.55 17.62
N GLN A 20 -0.43 7.13 16.98
CA GLN A 20 -1.20 5.97 17.40
C GLN A 20 -0.75 4.75 16.61
N ILE A 21 -0.71 3.57 17.26
CA ILE A 21 -0.38 2.32 16.56
C ILE A 21 -1.34 2.04 15.38
N THR A 22 -2.55 2.56 15.45
CA THR A 22 -3.52 2.47 14.35
C THR A 22 -3.02 3.14 13.07
N ALA A 23 -2.21 4.20 13.13
CA ALA A 23 -1.63 4.80 11.93
C ALA A 23 -0.71 3.83 11.17
N TYR A 24 0.12 3.07 11.90
CA TYR A 24 0.93 1.99 11.32
C TYR A 24 0.03 0.89 10.73
N LEU A 25 -0.96 0.44 11.49
CA LEU A 25 -1.86 -0.64 11.05
C LEU A 25 -2.68 -0.24 9.82
N ASP A 26 -3.16 1.00 9.76
CA ASP A 26 -3.91 1.54 8.63
C ASP A 26 -3.04 1.55 7.35
N ALA A 27 -1.78 2.00 7.47
CA ALA A 27 -0.81 1.98 6.38
C ALA A 27 -0.58 0.54 5.85
N ILE A 28 -0.30 -0.42 6.73
CA ILE A 28 -0.13 -1.84 6.39
C ILE A 28 -1.41 -2.43 5.77
N ASN A 29 -2.56 -2.12 6.35
CA ASN A 29 -3.83 -2.66 5.88
C ASN A 29 -4.20 -2.16 4.48
N VAL A 30 -3.88 -0.92 4.14
CA VAL A 30 -4.13 -0.38 2.80
C VAL A 30 -3.05 -0.80 1.81
N MET A 31 -1.77 -0.58 2.14
CA MET A 31 -0.66 -0.70 1.19
C MET A 31 -0.13 -2.12 1.01
N LEU A 32 -0.41 -3.05 1.94
CA LEU A 32 0.00 -4.46 1.83
C LEU A 32 -1.21 -5.39 1.75
N ASN A 33 -2.04 -5.41 2.80
CA ASN A 33 -3.21 -6.30 2.83
C ASN A 33 -4.22 -5.92 1.74
N GLY A 34 -4.45 -4.62 1.54
CA GLY A 34 -5.33 -4.09 0.50
C GLY A 34 -4.88 -4.46 -0.91
N VAL A 35 -3.57 -4.39 -1.18
CA VAL A 35 -2.98 -4.85 -2.44
C VAL A 35 -3.19 -6.35 -2.62
N TYR A 36 -2.90 -7.15 -1.60
CA TYR A 36 -3.09 -8.61 -1.64
C TYR A 36 -4.55 -8.98 -1.97
N VAL A 37 -5.53 -8.42 -1.25
CA VAL A 37 -6.94 -8.75 -1.50
C VAL A 37 -7.44 -8.21 -2.85
N THR A 38 -6.88 -7.10 -3.34
CA THR A 38 -7.17 -6.58 -4.68
C THR A 38 -6.69 -7.57 -5.74
N ILE A 39 -5.49 -8.14 -5.57
CA ILE A 39 -4.93 -9.16 -6.47
C ILE A 39 -5.81 -10.41 -6.46
N GLU A 40 -6.12 -10.95 -5.29
CA GLU A 40 -6.97 -12.14 -5.15
C GLU A 40 -8.34 -11.95 -5.81
N ALA A 41 -8.93 -10.75 -5.66
CA ALA A 41 -10.22 -10.44 -6.27
C ALA A 41 -10.14 -10.27 -7.80
N ALA A 42 -9.06 -9.68 -8.32
CA ALA A 42 -8.91 -9.40 -9.76
C ALA A 42 -8.44 -10.62 -10.56
N LEU A 43 -7.64 -11.50 -9.93
CA LEU A 43 -6.94 -12.60 -10.60
C LEU A 43 -7.88 -13.55 -11.38
N PRO A 44 -9.05 -13.98 -10.85
CA PRO A 44 -9.95 -14.86 -11.60
C PRO A 44 -10.44 -14.23 -12.91
N ALA A 45 -10.79 -12.93 -12.88
CA ALA A 45 -11.28 -12.22 -14.05
C ALA A 45 -10.19 -11.93 -15.09
N LEU A 46 -8.93 -11.80 -14.65
CA LEU A 46 -7.76 -11.68 -15.53
C LEU A 46 -7.41 -13.02 -16.19
N LEU A 47 -7.45 -14.13 -15.45
CA LEU A 47 -7.16 -15.47 -15.98
C LEU A 47 -8.23 -15.99 -16.94
N ALA A 48 -9.49 -15.60 -16.74
CA ALA A 48 -10.58 -15.94 -17.66
C ALA A 48 -10.54 -15.17 -18.99
N HIS A 49 -9.65 -14.17 -19.11
CA HIS A 49 -9.53 -13.34 -20.29
C HIS A 49 -8.45 -13.90 -21.24
N ASP A 50 -8.85 -14.39 -22.42
CA ASP A 50 -7.96 -14.99 -23.44
C ASP A 50 -6.97 -13.99 -24.09
N GLY A 51 -7.10 -12.69 -23.82
CA GLY A 51 -6.19 -11.65 -24.31
C GLY A 51 -4.94 -11.43 -23.46
N GLY A 52 -4.76 -12.21 -22.38
CA GLY A 52 -3.78 -11.92 -21.34
C GLY A 52 -4.20 -10.72 -20.47
N GLY A 53 -3.30 -10.27 -19.60
CA GLY A 53 -3.54 -9.12 -18.75
C GLY A 53 -2.39 -8.79 -17.80
N ALA A 54 -2.54 -7.70 -17.05
CA ALA A 54 -1.52 -7.23 -16.12
C ALA A 54 -2.07 -6.90 -14.73
N ILE A 55 -1.25 -7.13 -13.72
CA ILE A 55 -1.42 -6.56 -12.38
C ILE A 55 -0.31 -5.53 -12.20
N VAL A 56 -0.68 -4.29 -11.91
CA VAL A 56 0.26 -3.20 -11.66
C VAL A 56 0.11 -2.76 -10.22
N ILE A 57 1.20 -2.81 -9.46
CA ILE A 57 1.23 -2.39 -8.06
C ILE A 57 1.98 -1.06 -7.99
N THR A 58 1.32 -0.04 -7.44
CA THR A 58 2.02 1.23 -7.16
C THR A 58 2.71 1.11 -5.83
N SER A 59 4.03 1.21 -5.86
CA SER A 59 4.86 1.36 -4.65
C SER A 59 5.44 2.77 -4.60
N SER A 60 6.44 2.98 -3.75
CA SER A 60 7.16 4.24 -3.62
C SER A 60 8.67 3.96 -3.56
N SER A 61 9.48 4.97 -3.87
CA SER A 61 10.92 4.90 -3.56
C SER A 61 11.18 4.65 -2.07
N ALA A 62 10.23 5.00 -1.20
CA ALA A 62 10.26 4.67 0.23
C ALA A 62 10.29 3.15 0.50
N GLY A 63 9.75 2.32 -0.40
CA GLY A 63 9.83 0.86 -0.32
C GLY A 63 11.21 0.28 -0.67
N LEU A 64 12.05 1.05 -1.37
CA LEU A 64 13.44 0.66 -1.68
C LEU A 64 14.40 1.06 -0.56
N ARG A 65 14.18 2.24 0.04
CA ARG A 65 15.00 2.76 1.12
C ARG A 65 14.20 3.74 1.96
N ALA A 66 14.28 3.57 3.29
CA ALA A 66 13.70 4.52 4.23
C ALA A 66 14.28 5.94 4.01
N GLY A 67 13.38 6.90 3.77
CA GLY A 67 13.73 8.31 3.58
C GLY A 67 13.51 9.12 4.85
N GLY A 68 14.42 10.04 5.17
CA GLY A 68 14.15 11.15 6.10
C GLY A 68 13.85 10.80 7.57
N ALA A 69 13.98 9.53 7.99
CA ALA A 69 13.71 9.13 9.37
C ALA A 69 14.72 9.78 10.33
N ARG A 70 14.22 10.70 11.18
CA ARG A 70 14.95 11.34 12.27
C ARG A 70 14.18 11.09 13.56
N MET A 71 14.89 11.03 14.69
CA MET A 71 14.20 10.91 15.98
C MET A 71 13.22 12.06 16.24
N SER A 72 13.53 13.26 15.76
CA SER A 72 12.66 14.43 15.89
C SER A 72 11.35 14.33 15.13
N THR A 73 11.21 13.41 14.17
CA THR A 73 10.02 13.24 13.34
C THR A 73 9.41 11.85 13.48
N LYS A 74 9.83 11.07 14.49
CA LYS A 74 9.35 9.70 14.69
C LYS A 74 7.87 9.70 15.08
N ASN A 75 7.06 8.97 14.32
CA ASN A 75 5.70 8.58 14.69
C ASN A 75 5.40 7.17 14.14
N HIS A 76 4.27 6.56 14.53
CA HIS A 76 3.92 5.21 14.06
C HIS A 76 3.52 5.18 12.59
N GLY A 77 2.90 6.25 12.08
CA GLY A 77 2.54 6.34 10.66
C GLY A 77 3.73 6.23 9.70
N ILE A 78 4.92 6.72 10.08
CA ILE A 78 6.15 6.64 9.27
C ILE A 78 6.71 5.21 9.20
N ALA A 79 6.40 4.37 10.19
CA ALA A 79 6.87 2.99 10.23
C ALA A 79 6.03 2.04 9.36
N GLY A 80 4.87 2.50 8.88
CA GLY A 80 3.91 1.69 8.12
C GLY A 80 4.15 1.65 6.63
#